data_AF-A0DT51-F1
#
_entry.id   AF-A0DT51-F1
#
_cell.length_a   1.000
_cell.length_b   1.000
_cell.length_c   1.000
_cell.angle_alpha   90.00
_cell.angle_beta   90.00
_cell.angle_gamma   90.00
#
_symmetry.space_group_name_H-M   'P 1'
#
loop_
_entity.id
_entity.type
_entity.pdbx_description
1 polymer ?
#
loop_
_entity_poly.entity_id
_entity_poly.type
_entity_poly.pdbx_seq_one_letter_code
_entity_poly.pdbx_strand_id
1 'polypeptide(L)'
;MLKVLIGLYFLIFSINNILIVNVHSSDMELIFQISHITAVYLNLFYLQIYNRKDRIKLSVLYTILILINLVFNEYILDIILFSICIVISSFIIQEKELKVLAENYQCFSQFESKNAKQTQILQYLLPQHIIGRFFSTDITTTDNFTDVFQNCTILFADIAGFTKYSSSVEPEQVVNMLRILFQQFDEACQKFQVYKLYTIGDCYVCMGIIDANNRDPVGEAINMVLFGLKMIQIIQQINKDPQFQHLNMRIGAHTGRVIGGVVGTDVVRYDIYGEDVTTANKMESKGQEGKIMVSQATKDLIESDEESIGIFDFEFAQEVFLSQNNTTISTYYVHFDQIGDDQ
;
A
#
# COMPACT_ATOMS: atom_id res chain seq x y z
N MET A 1 -0.92 13.75 41.72
CA MET A 1 -1.54 14.29 42.95
C MET A 1 -2.37 13.23 43.68
N LEU A 2 -3.39 12.63 43.04
CA LEU A 2 -4.24 11.57 43.64
C LEU A 2 -3.42 10.39 44.22
N LYS A 3 -2.37 9.96 43.50
CA LYS A 3 -1.47 8.87 43.93
C LYS A 3 -0.72 9.13 45.24
N VAL A 4 -0.33 10.39 45.50
CA VAL A 4 0.43 10.76 46.71
C VAL A 4 -0.52 10.88 47.90
N LEU A 5 -1.70 11.47 47.70
CA LEU A 5 -2.75 11.58 48.70
C LEU A 5 -3.22 10.20 49.21
N ILE A 6 -3.36 9.23 48.30
CA ILE A 6 -3.72 7.86 48.65
C ILE A 6 -2.61 7.18 49.47
N GLY A 7 -1.33 7.37 49.10
CA GLY A 7 -0.20 6.82 49.86
C GLY A 7 -0.10 7.37 51.28
N LEU A 8 -0.41 8.67 51.46
CA LEU A 8 -0.40 9.34 52.76
C LEU A 8 -1.55 8.86 53.66
N TYR A 9 -2.75 8.70 53.09
CA TYR A 9 -3.89 8.10 53.79
C TYR A 9 -3.57 6.68 54.27
N PHE A 10 -2.88 5.90 53.43
CA PHE A 10 -2.48 4.54 53.75
C PHE A 10 -1.50 4.46 54.93
N LEU A 11 -0.49 5.33 54.93
CA LEU A 11 0.50 5.40 55.99
C LEU A 11 -0.16 5.76 57.33
N ILE A 12 -1.08 6.72 57.31
CA ILE A 12 -1.85 7.16 58.49
C ILE A 12 -2.73 6.01 59.01
N PHE A 13 -3.39 5.26 58.13
CA PHE A 13 -4.25 4.14 58.52
C PHE A 13 -3.46 2.95 59.09
N SER A 14 -2.28 2.65 58.54
CA SER A 14 -1.38 1.61 59.09
C SER A 14 -0.83 1.99 60.46
N ILE A 15 -0.44 3.26 60.67
CA ILE A 15 0.03 3.75 61.97
C ILE A 15 -1.07 3.65 63.03
N ASN A 16 -2.31 4.01 62.68
CA ASN A 16 -3.45 3.89 63.59
C ASN A 16 -3.73 2.44 63.99
N ASN A 17 -3.66 1.48 63.05
CA ASN A 17 -3.83 0.06 63.39
C ASN A 17 -2.74 -0.46 64.35
N ILE A 18 -1.48 -0.08 64.16
CA ILE A 18 -0.38 -0.48 65.06
C ILE A 18 -0.60 0.09 66.48
N LEU A 19 -1.09 1.32 66.60
CA LEU A 19 -1.40 1.95 67.89
C LEU A 19 -2.55 1.24 68.64
N ILE A 20 -3.55 0.74 67.91
CA ILE A 20 -4.71 0.03 68.48
C ILE A 20 -4.32 -1.36 69.01
N VAL A 21 -3.30 -2.01 68.44
CA VAL A 21 -2.81 -3.35 68.90
C VAL A 21 -2.26 -3.30 70.31
N ASN A 22 -1.72 -2.16 70.74
CA ASN A 22 -1.13 -2.00 72.07
C ASN A 22 -2.15 -1.80 73.22
N VAL A 23 -3.45 -1.70 72.92
CA VAL A 23 -4.50 -1.46 73.93
C VAL A 23 -5.37 -2.72 74.07
N HIS A 24 -5.07 -3.53 75.07
CA HIS A 24 -5.72 -4.83 75.30
C HIS A 24 -7.01 -4.68 76.13
N SER A 25 -8.16 -4.61 75.47
CA SER A 25 -9.49 -4.74 76.10
C SER A 25 -10.45 -5.49 75.18
N SER A 26 -11.36 -6.30 75.76
CA SER A 26 -12.28 -7.20 75.05
C SER A 26 -13.19 -6.52 74.01
N ASP A 27 -13.50 -5.24 74.16
CA ASP A 27 -14.31 -4.48 73.18
C ASP A 27 -13.54 -4.12 71.88
N MET A 28 -12.22 -4.36 71.86
CA MET A 28 -11.36 -4.03 70.70
C MET A 28 -11.36 -5.12 69.63
N GLU A 29 -11.84 -6.34 69.90
CA GLU A 29 -11.91 -7.42 68.91
C GLU A 29 -12.82 -7.07 67.71
N LEU A 30 -13.99 -6.47 67.98
CA LEU A 30 -14.92 -6.05 66.93
C LEU A 30 -14.32 -4.92 66.07
N ILE A 31 -13.61 -3.98 66.71
CA ILE A 31 -12.95 -2.86 66.02
C ILE A 31 -11.80 -3.38 65.14
N PHE A 32 -11.08 -4.40 65.61
CA PHE A 32 -10.05 -5.08 64.81
C PHE A 32 -10.63 -5.80 63.59
N GLN A 33 -11.75 -6.49 63.75
CA GLN A 33 -12.41 -7.17 62.63
C GLN A 33 -12.92 -6.18 61.59
N ILE A 34 -13.50 -5.05 62.02
CA ILE A 34 -13.97 -3.99 61.12
C ILE A 34 -12.80 -3.28 60.43
N SER A 35 -11.68 -3.03 61.14
CA SER A 35 -10.49 -2.43 60.54
C SER A 35 -9.85 -3.35 59.50
N HIS A 36 -9.88 -4.67 59.73
CA HIS A 36 -9.42 -5.65 58.76
C HIS A 36 -10.34 -5.66 57.53
N ILE A 37 -11.65 -5.84 57.71
CA ILE A 37 -12.62 -5.87 56.61
C ILE A 37 -12.56 -4.60 55.75
N THR A 38 -12.36 -3.44 56.37
CA THR A 38 -12.22 -2.16 55.64
C THR A 38 -10.88 -2.06 54.89
N ALA A 39 -9.76 -2.50 55.49
CA ALA A 39 -8.45 -2.58 54.82
C ALA A 39 -8.47 -3.53 53.61
N VAL A 40 -9.19 -4.64 53.74
CA VAL A 40 -9.45 -5.61 52.67
C VAL A 40 -10.24 -4.99 51.53
N TYR A 41 -11.34 -4.33 51.85
CA TYR A 41 -12.24 -3.75 50.85
C TYR A 41 -11.54 -2.63 50.06
N LEU A 42 -10.77 -1.79 50.76
CA LEU A 42 -9.92 -0.78 50.13
C LEU A 42 -8.86 -1.43 49.22
N ASN A 43 -8.23 -2.53 49.62
CA ASN A 43 -7.25 -3.23 48.78
C ASN A 43 -7.83 -3.83 47.49
N LEU A 44 -9.01 -4.45 47.57
CA LEU A 44 -9.72 -4.96 46.39
C LEU A 44 -10.10 -3.83 45.42
N PHE A 45 -10.49 -2.67 45.96
CA PHE A 45 -10.76 -1.46 45.17
C PHE A 45 -9.47 -0.89 44.54
N TYR A 46 -8.35 -0.89 45.27
CA TYR A 46 -7.08 -0.31 44.79
C TYR A 46 -6.35 -1.16 43.75
N LEU A 47 -6.54 -2.48 43.72
CA LEU A 47 -5.99 -3.36 42.68
C LEU A 47 -6.50 -3.04 41.26
N GLN A 48 -7.59 -2.27 41.15
CA GLN A 48 -8.17 -1.82 39.88
C GLN A 48 -7.45 -0.61 39.27
N ILE A 49 -6.59 0.11 40.02
CA ILE A 49 -6.13 1.46 39.63
C ILE A 49 -4.63 1.54 39.26
N TYR A 50 -3.82 0.50 39.50
CA TYR A 50 -2.34 0.59 39.36
C TYR A 50 -1.74 -0.29 38.24
N ASN A 51 -0.69 0.21 37.57
CA ASN A 51 0.18 -0.53 36.64
C ASN A 51 0.67 -1.89 37.18
N ARG A 52 0.81 -2.89 36.29
CA ARG A 52 1.19 -4.29 36.60
C ARG A 52 2.42 -4.43 37.53
N LYS A 53 3.47 -3.62 37.33
CA LYS A 53 4.71 -3.71 38.13
C LYS A 53 4.52 -3.34 39.59
N ASP A 54 3.68 -2.36 39.87
CA ASP A 54 3.49 -1.85 41.22
C ASP A 54 2.41 -2.63 41.97
N ARG A 55 1.47 -3.28 41.26
CA ARG A 55 0.59 -4.29 41.86
C ARG A 55 1.37 -5.48 42.44
N ILE A 56 2.40 -5.95 41.74
CA ILE A 56 3.25 -7.05 42.24
C ILE A 56 4.01 -6.61 43.50
N LYS A 57 4.58 -5.39 43.51
CA LYS A 57 5.27 -4.86 44.70
C LYS A 57 4.33 -4.70 45.89
N LEU A 58 3.12 -4.17 45.67
CA LEU A 58 2.13 -4.00 46.74
C LEU A 58 1.68 -5.36 47.29
N SER A 59 1.41 -6.33 46.40
CA SER A 59 1.01 -7.69 46.81
C SER A 59 2.06 -8.36 47.69
N VAL A 60 3.35 -8.20 47.38
CA VAL A 60 4.46 -8.75 48.19
C VAL A 60 4.56 -8.03 49.55
N LEU A 61 4.34 -6.72 49.60
CA LEU A 61 4.32 -5.97 50.86
C LEU A 61 3.18 -6.45 51.77
N TYR A 62 2.00 -6.76 51.21
CA TYR A 62 0.87 -7.27 51.97
C TYR A 62 1.05 -8.67 52.50
N THR A 63 1.64 -9.58 51.73
CA THR A 63 1.92 -10.94 52.23
C THR A 63 2.89 -10.90 53.41
N ILE A 64 3.87 -9.99 53.39
CA ILE A 64 4.78 -9.76 54.52
C ILE A 64 4.00 -9.22 55.74
N LEU A 65 3.11 -8.25 55.55
CA LEU A 65 2.31 -7.66 56.63
C LEU A 65 1.33 -8.66 57.26
N ILE A 66 0.76 -9.55 56.45
CA ILE A 66 -0.10 -10.66 56.89
C ILE A 66 0.71 -11.69 57.68
N LEU A 67 1.92 -12.03 57.21
CA LEU A 67 2.81 -12.97 57.89
C LEU A 67 3.22 -12.47 59.28
N ILE A 68 3.48 -11.16 59.40
CA ILE A 68 3.76 -10.51 60.69
C ILE A 68 2.54 -10.63 61.61
N ASN A 69 1.32 -10.37 61.14
CA ASN A 69 0.11 -10.50 61.97
C ASN A 69 -0.18 -11.95 62.40
N LEU A 70 0.18 -12.95 61.59
CA LEU A 70 -0.02 -14.36 61.89
C LEU A 70 0.83 -14.85 63.08
N VAL A 71 1.92 -14.15 63.39
CA VAL A 71 2.78 -14.44 64.55
C VAL A 71 2.18 -13.90 65.86
N PHE A 72 1.28 -12.92 65.81
CA PHE A 72 0.81 -12.18 66.98
C PHE A 72 -0.66 -12.44 67.40
N ASN A 73 -1.47 -13.18 66.63
CA ASN A 73 -2.92 -13.34 66.90
C ASN A 73 -3.39 -14.81 66.97
N GLU A 74 -4.40 -15.11 67.81
CA GLU A 74 -5.02 -16.45 67.92
C GLU A 74 -5.95 -16.82 66.74
N TYR A 75 -6.33 -15.85 65.89
CA TYR A 75 -7.24 -16.03 64.74
C TYR A 75 -6.52 -16.38 63.43
N ILE A 76 -5.68 -17.42 63.46
CA ILE A 76 -4.81 -17.83 62.33
C ILE A 76 -5.64 -18.24 61.09
N LEU A 77 -6.83 -18.83 61.28
CA LEU A 77 -7.60 -19.45 60.20
C LEU A 77 -8.25 -18.42 59.25
N ASP A 78 -8.78 -17.32 59.78
CA ASP A 78 -9.42 -16.26 58.99
C ASP A 78 -8.40 -15.50 58.12
N ILE A 79 -7.20 -15.29 58.66
CA ILE A 79 -6.08 -14.64 57.95
C ILE A 79 -5.61 -15.50 56.77
N ILE A 80 -5.53 -16.83 56.96
CA ILE A 80 -5.15 -17.76 55.89
C ILE A 80 -6.21 -17.77 54.78
N LEU A 81 -7.49 -17.92 55.13
CA LEU A 81 -8.58 -17.96 54.15
C LEU A 81 -8.65 -16.66 53.34
N PHE A 82 -8.43 -15.52 53.99
CA PHE A 82 -8.42 -14.22 53.35
C PHE A 82 -7.23 -14.02 52.39
N SER A 83 -6.03 -14.49 52.76
CA SER A 83 -4.84 -14.44 51.90
C SER A 83 -5.04 -15.23 50.59
N ILE A 84 -5.73 -16.38 50.68
CA ILE A 84 -6.07 -17.22 49.53
C ILE A 84 -7.04 -16.47 48.61
N CYS A 85 -8.05 -15.78 49.16
CA CYS A 85 -9.00 -14.99 48.38
C CYS A 85 -8.32 -13.84 47.59
N ILE A 86 -7.36 -13.13 48.19
CA ILE A 86 -6.61 -12.08 47.47
C ILE A 86 -5.84 -12.67 46.30
N VAL A 87 -5.11 -13.77 46.52
CA VAL A 87 -4.30 -14.39 45.46
C VAL A 87 -5.19 -14.84 44.30
N ILE A 88 -6.31 -15.49 44.59
CA ILE A 88 -7.30 -15.91 43.57
C ILE A 88 -7.84 -14.70 42.81
N SER A 89 -8.24 -13.63 43.50
CA SER A 89 -8.78 -12.42 42.85
C SER A 89 -7.74 -11.76 41.94
N SER A 90 -6.47 -11.71 42.36
CA SER A 90 -5.38 -11.14 41.58
C SER A 90 -5.09 -11.95 40.32
N PHE A 91 -5.17 -13.28 40.42
CA PHE A 91 -4.99 -14.19 39.30
C PHE A 91 -6.10 -14.02 38.26
N ILE A 92 -7.36 -13.92 38.70
CA ILE A 92 -8.52 -13.70 37.81
C ILE A 92 -8.39 -12.35 37.07
N ILE A 93 -7.97 -11.29 37.76
CA ILE A 93 -7.77 -9.96 37.13
C ILE A 93 -6.66 -10.03 36.08
N GLN A 94 -5.54 -10.69 36.39
CA GLN A 94 -4.43 -10.84 35.46
C GLN A 94 -4.84 -11.64 34.20
N GLU A 95 -5.63 -12.70 34.37
CA GLU A 95 -6.13 -13.48 33.24
C GLU A 95 -7.06 -12.65 32.35
N LYS A 96 -7.94 -11.83 32.93
CA LYS A 96 -8.81 -10.91 32.16
C LYS A 96 -8.02 -9.88 31.37
N GLU A 97 -7.00 -9.25 31.97
CA GLU A 97 -6.16 -8.29 31.25
C GLU A 97 -5.37 -8.93 30.10
N LEU A 98 -4.85 -10.15 30.31
CA LEU A 98 -4.15 -10.89 29.27
C LEU A 98 -5.09 -11.22 28.11
N LYS A 99 -6.34 -11.61 28.39
CA LYS A 99 -7.36 -11.84 27.36
C LYS A 99 -7.66 -10.56 26.57
N VAL A 100 -7.91 -9.44 27.25
CA VAL A 100 -8.18 -8.14 26.59
C VAL A 100 -6.98 -7.69 25.76
N LEU A 101 -5.75 -7.88 26.25
CA LEU A 101 -4.54 -7.54 25.50
C LEU A 101 -4.38 -8.43 24.25
N ALA A 102 -4.67 -9.72 24.37
CA ALA A 102 -4.64 -10.65 23.25
C ALA A 102 -5.71 -10.30 22.19
N GLU A 103 -6.94 -9.98 22.63
CA GLU A 103 -8.03 -9.52 21.76
C GLU A 103 -7.67 -8.21 21.04
N ASN A 104 -7.10 -7.24 21.76
CA ASN A 104 -6.64 -5.97 21.18
C ASN A 104 -5.54 -6.20 20.14
N TYR A 105 -4.58 -7.09 20.41
CA TYR A 105 -3.51 -7.43 19.47
C TYR A 105 -4.06 -8.12 18.20
N GLN A 106 -5.03 -9.03 18.36
CA GLN A 106 -5.70 -9.66 17.21
C GLN A 106 -6.48 -8.64 16.39
N CYS A 107 -7.22 -7.74 17.04
CA CYS A 107 -7.94 -6.66 16.36
C CYS A 107 -6.98 -5.75 15.59
N PHE A 108 -5.86 -5.37 16.21
CA PHE A 108 -4.84 -4.53 15.59
C PHE A 108 -4.19 -5.19 14.38
N SER A 109 -3.80 -6.47 14.48
CA SER A 109 -3.19 -7.19 13.34
C SER A 109 -4.18 -7.41 12.18
N GLN A 110 -5.47 -7.62 12.47
CA GLN A 110 -6.51 -7.65 11.43
C GLN A 110 -6.69 -6.29 10.75
N PHE A 111 -6.66 -5.20 11.53
CA PHE A 111 -6.72 -3.85 11.01
C PHE A 111 -5.53 -3.53 10.11
N GLU A 112 -4.31 -3.88 10.52
CA GLU A 112 -3.12 -3.74 9.67
C GLU A 112 -3.22 -4.55 8.38
N SER A 113 -3.67 -5.81 8.45
CA SER A 113 -3.87 -6.63 7.24
C SER A 113 -4.91 -6.03 6.29
N LYS A 114 -6.01 -5.49 6.82
CA LYS A 114 -7.04 -4.80 6.03
C LYS A 114 -6.49 -3.54 5.38
N ASN A 115 -5.75 -2.72 6.14
CA ASN A 115 -5.14 -1.50 5.61
C ASN A 115 -4.09 -1.82 4.55
N ALA A 116 -3.23 -2.82 4.77
CA ALA A 116 -2.24 -3.24 3.80
C ALA A 116 -2.88 -3.67 2.47
N LYS A 117 -3.98 -4.43 2.53
CA LYS A 117 -4.76 -4.79 1.34
C LYS A 117 -5.36 -3.57 0.65
N GLN A 118 -5.89 -2.61 1.42
CA GLN A 118 -6.45 -1.38 0.86
C GLN A 118 -5.37 -0.54 0.15
N THR A 119 -4.20 -0.37 0.78
CA THR A 119 -3.06 0.33 0.17
C THR A 119 -2.56 -0.39 -1.08
N GLN A 120 -2.51 -1.72 -1.06
CA GLN A 120 -2.11 -2.51 -2.22
C GLN A 120 -3.10 -2.33 -3.39
N ILE A 121 -4.41 -2.32 -3.12
CA ILE A 121 -5.42 -2.06 -4.16
C ILE A 121 -5.24 -0.67 -4.75
N LEU A 122 -4.98 0.35 -3.93
CA LEU A 122 -4.74 1.71 -4.39
C LEU A 122 -3.49 1.82 -5.28
N GLN A 123 -2.44 1.04 -4.99
CA GLN A 123 -1.24 0.95 -5.82
C GLN A 123 -1.50 0.39 -7.22
N TYR A 124 -2.54 -0.43 -7.41
CA TYR A 124 -2.94 -0.90 -8.73
C TYR A 124 -3.76 0.12 -9.53
N LEU A 125 -4.34 1.13 -8.85
CA LEU A 125 -5.25 2.09 -9.48
C LEU A 125 -4.58 3.42 -9.81
N LEU A 126 -3.55 3.81 -9.05
CA LEU A 126 -2.95 5.14 -9.13
C LEU A 126 -1.41 5.07 -9.20
N PRO A 127 -0.76 6.03 -9.88
CA PRO A 127 0.69 6.17 -9.83
C PRO A 127 1.21 6.45 -8.41
N GLN A 128 2.45 6.05 -8.12
CA GLN A 128 3.04 6.20 -6.77
C GLN A 128 3.08 7.65 -6.29
N HIS A 129 3.40 8.60 -7.18
CA HIS A 129 3.49 10.02 -6.83
C HIS A 129 2.13 10.64 -6.49
N ILE A 130 1.03 10.09 -7.02
CA ILE A 130 -0.34 10.49 -6.68
C ILE A 130 -0.78 9.91 -5.34
N ILE A 131 -0.42 8.65 -5.07
CA ILE A 131 -0.80 7.96 -3.82
C ILE A 131 -0.26 8.70 -2.60
N GLY A 132 0.98 9.18 -2.66
CA GLY A 132 1.56 9.99 -1.58
C GLY A 132 0.73 11.25 -1.28
N ARG A 133 0.24 11.94 -2.32
CA ARG A 133 -0.64 13.12 -2.19
C ARG A 133 -2.05 12.77 -1.72
N PHE A 134 -2.55 11.59 -2.07
CA PHE A 134 -3.87 11.12 -1.63
C PHE A 134 -3.92 10.83 -0.13
N PHE A 135 -2.80 10.37 0.44
CA PHE A 135 -2.69 10.06 1.87
C PHE A 135 -2.20 11.23 2.74
N SER A 136 -1.67 12.31 2.15
CA SER A 136 -1.25 13.48 2.92
C SER A 136 -2.46 14.20 3.52
N THR A 137 -2.39 14.49 4.83
CA THR A 137 -3.50 15.06 5.62
C THR A 137 -3.70 16.56 5.37
N ASP A 138 -2.73 17.21 4.72
CA ASP A 138 -2.73 18.63 4.39
C ASP A 138 -3.37 18.91 3.02
N ILE A 139 -4.58 18.38 2.79
CA ILE A 139 -5.35 18.71 1.58
C ILE A 139 -5.91 20.12 1.76
N THR A 140 -5.07 21.13 1.52
CA THR A 140 -5.60 22.46 1.22
C THR A 140 -6.39 22.34 -0.09
N THR A 141 -7.57 22.97 -0.12
CA THR A 141 -8.64 22.82 -1.12
C THR A 141 -8.28 23.20 -2.57
N THR A 142 -6.98 23.33 -2.88
CA THR A 142 -6.42 23.80 -4.15
C THR A 142 -5.33 22.89 -4.71
N ASP A 143 -5.01 21.76 -4.08
CA ASP A 143 -4.15 20.75 -4.70
C ASP A 143 -4.95 20.03 -5.79
N ASN A 144 -4.96 20.64 -6.97
CA ASN A 144 -5.40 19.99 -8.19
C ASN A 144 -4.50 18.74 -8.35
N PHE A 145 -5.10 17.55 -8.32
CA PHE A 145 -4.44 16.27 -8.68
C PHE A 145 -4.10 16.25 -10.18
N THR A 146 -3.41 17.28 -10.65
CA THR A 146 -3.04 17.54 -12.02
C THR A 146 -1.52 17.66 -12.07
N ASP A 147 -0.89 16.86 -12.90
CA ASP A 147 0.54 16.91 -13.15
C ASP A 147 0.78 17.38 -14.59
N VAL A 148 1.86 18.14 -14.79
CA VAL A 148 2.29 18.57 -16.12
C VAL A 148 3.66 17.96 -16.37
N PHE A 149 3.73 17.08 -17.37
CA PHE A 149 4.99 16.46 -17.77
C PHE A 149 5.44 16.99 -19.13
N GLN A 150 6.70 17.39 -19.20
CA GLN A 150 7.39 17.70 -20.45
C GLN A 150 8.19 16.48 -20.90
N ASN A 151 8.34 16.29 -22.22
CA ASN A 151 9.07 15.17 -22.81
C ASN A 151 8.61 13.82 -22.25
N CYS A 152 7.29 13.60 -22.17
CA CYS A 152 6.73 12.32 -21.80
C CYS A 152 6.49 11.50 -23.07
N THR A 153 7.07 10.30 -23.13
CA THR A 153 6.80 9.36 -24.23
C THR A 153 5.53 8.57 -23.94
N ILE A 154 4.59 8.60 -24.88
CA ILE A 154 3.30 7.91 -24.84
C ILE A 154 3.31 6.85 -25.92
N LEU A 155 2.77 5.67 -25.61
CA LEU A 155 2.65 4.56 -26.55
C LEU A 155 1.20 4.09 -26.64
N PHE A 156 0.71 4.01 -27.86
CA PHE A 156 -0.55 3.35 -28.23
C PHE A 156 -0.22 2.08 -28.99
N ALA A 157 -0.79 0.96 -28.56
CA ALA A 157 -0.57 -0.33 -29.19
C ALA A 157 -1.90 -1.03 -29.44
N ASP A 158 -2.28 -1.16 -30.72
CA ASP A 158 -3.52 -1.79 -31.16
C ASP A 158 -3.27 -3.18 -31.74
N ILE A 159 -4.25 -4.08 -31.61
CA ILE A 159 -4.16 -5.43 -32.14
C ILE A 159 -4.71 -5.44 -33.57
N ALA A 160 -3.80 -5.37 -34.53
CA ALA A 160 -4.14 -5.52 -35.94
C ALA A 160 -4.78 -6.89 -36.22
N GLY A 161 -5.94 -6.86 -36.89
CA GLY A 161 -6.73 -8.05 -37.21
C GLY A 161 -7.73 -8.47 -36.12
N PHE A 162 -7.74 -7.83 -34.94
CA PHE A 162 -8.63 -8.17 -33.83
C PHE A 162 -10.11 -8.04 -34.17
N THR A 163 -10.53 -6.99 -34.86
CA THR A 163 -11.95 -6.81 -35.26
C THR A 163 -12.45 -7.99 -36.10
N LYS A 164 -11.61 -8.49 -37.01
CA LYS A 164 -11.93 -9.65 -37.84
C LYS A 164 -11.96 -10.94 -37.02
N TYR A 165 -10.98 -11.11 -36.13
CA TYR A 165 -10.90 -12.26 -35.22
C TYR A 165 -12.12 -12.33 -34.29
N SER A 166 -12.41 -11.26 -33.56
CA SER A 166 -13.52 -11.17 -32.60
C SER A 166 -14.90 -11.38 -33.24
N SER A 167 -15.06 -11.08 -34.53
CA SER A 167 -16.28 -11.38 -35.28
C SER A 167 -16.44 -12.85 -35.66
N SER A 168 -15.37 -13.65 -35.58
CA SER A 168 -15.31 -15.03 -36.07
C SER A 168 -15.26 -16.09 -34.97
N VAL A 169 -14.98 -15.70 -33.72
CA VAL A 169 -14.84 -16.59 -32.58
C VAL A 169 -15.87 -16.27 -31.49
N GLU A 170 -16.09 -17.23 -30.58
CA GLU A 170 -17.01 -17.02 -29.46
C GLU A 170 -16.48 -15.93 -28.50
N PRO A 171 -17.35 -15.11 -27.89
CA PRO A 171 -16.93 -14.02 -27.01
C PRO A 171 -16.03 -14.47 -25.85
N GLU A 172 -16.26 -15.66 -25.30
CA GLU A 172 -15.42 -16.23 -24.23
C GLU A 172 -13.97 -16.45 -24.69
N GLN A 173 -13.78 -16.89 -25.94
CA GLN A 173 -12.44 -17.09 -26.51
C GLN A 173 -11.72 -15.75 -26.72
N VAL A 174 -12.46 -14.71 -27.17
CA VAL A 174 -11.92 -13.35 -27.30
C VAL A 174 -11.43 -12.83 -25.96
N VAL A 175 -12.25 -12.96 -24.92
CA VAL A 175 -11.90 -12.49 -23.57
C VAL A 175 -10.70 -13.28 -23.02
N ASN A 176 -10.67 -14.60 -23.24
CA ASN A 176 -9.54 -15.42 -22.82
C ASN A 176 -8.23 -15.04 -23.53
N MET A 177 -8.30 -14.76 -24.84
CA MET A 177 -7.16 -14.27 -25.63
C MET A 177 -6.64 -12.95 -25.08
N LEU A 178 -7.53 -11.96 -24.91
CA LEU A 178 -7.16 -10.65 -24.36
C LEU A 178 -6.56 -10.77 -22.96
N ARG A 179 -7.12 -11.64 -22.11
CA ARG A 179 -6.59 -11.90 -20.77
C ARG A 179 -5.16 -12.41 -20.80
N ILE A 180 -4.86 -13.40 -21.65
CA ILE A 180 -3.51 -13.98 -21.78
C ILE A 180 -2.54 -12.93 -22.32
N LEU A 181 -2.95 -12.20 -23.36
CA LEU A 181 -2.13 -11.18 -24.01
C LEU A 181 -1.80 -10.02 -23.05
N PHE A 182 -2.83 -9.44 -22.41
CA PHE A 182 -2.64 -8.33 -21.48
C PHE A 182 -1.89 -8.76 -20.22
N GLN A 183 -2.02 -10.01 -19.76
CA GLN A 183 -1.17 -10.49 -18.67
C GLN A 183 0.32 -10.44 -19.04
N GLN A 184 0.69 -10.91 -20.24
CA GLN A 184 2.08 -10.87 -20.70
C GLN A 184 2.57 -9.44 -20.96
N PHE A 185 1.69 -8.55 -21.43
CA PHE A 185 2.00 -7.13 -21.57
C PHE A 185 2.19 -6.46 -20.21
N ASP A 186 1.37 -6.76 -19.21
CA ASP A 186 1.49 -6.22 -17.85
C ASP A 186 2.81 -6.66 -17.21
N GLU A 187 3.21 -7.92 -17.39
CA GLU A 187 4.51 -8.44 -16.95
C GLU A 187 5.69 -7.71 -17.63
N ALA A 188 5.60 -7.49 -18.94
CA ALA A 188 6.61 -6.73 -19.68
C ALA A 188 6.63 -5.25 -19.26
N CYS A 189 5.48 -4.64 -19.00
CA CYS A 189 5.33 -3.26 -18.56
C CYS A 189 6.12 -3.01 -17.26
N GLN A 190 6.02 -3.94 -16.31
CA GLN A 190 6.80 -3.89 -15.06
C GLN A 190 8.30 -4.05 -15.31
N LYS A 191 8.70 -4.96 -16.21
CA LYS A 191 10.11 -5.22 -16.52
C LYS A 191 10.80 -4.00 -17.15
N PHE A 192 10.12 -3.32 -18.07
CA PHE A 192 10.65 -2.15 -18.76
C PHE A 192 10.39 -0.82 -18.03
N GLN A 193 9.86 -0.86 -16.79
CA GLN A 193 9.57 0.36 -16.03
C GLN A 193 8.69 1.35 -16.82
N VAL A 194 7.63 0.82 -17.44
CA VAL A 194 6.60 1.60 -18.13
C VAL A 194 5.33 1.65 -17.26
N TYR A 195 4.59 2.76 -17.29
CA TYR A 195 3.31 2.88 -16.60
C TYR A 195 2.13 2.60 -17.54
N LYS A 196 1.33 1.59 -17.20
CA LYS A 196 0.05 1.28 -17.87
C LYS A 196 -1.00 2.30 -17.43
N LEU A 197 -1.59 3.01 -18.39
CA LEU A 197 -2.69 3.94 -18.12
C LEU A 197 -4.02 3.19 -18.08
N TYR A 198 -4.45 2.68 -19.24
CA TYR A 198 -5.69 1.92 -19.39
C TYR A 198 -5.69 1.22 -20.75
N THR A 199 -6.72 0.41 -20.96
CA THR A 199 -7.00 -0.21 -22.26
C THR A 199 -8.26 0.41 -22.86
N ILE A 200 -8.29 0.56 -24.18
CA ILE A 200 -9.46 1.01 -24.95
C ILE A 200 -9.82 -0.13 -25.91
N GLY A 201 -10.69 -1.03 -25.47
CA GLY A 201 -10.95 -2.26 -26.22
C GLY A 201 -9.69 -3.14 -26.29
N ASP A 202 -9.19 -3.35 -27.50
CA ASP A 202 -7.94 -4.05 -27.83
C ASP A 202 -6.69 -3.16 -27.80
N CYS A 203 -6.87 -1.83 -27.76
CA CYS A 203 -5.75 -0.90 -27.68
C CYS A 203 -5.20 -0.81 -26.24
N TYR A 204 -3.88 -0.89 -26.11
CA TYR A 204 -3.14 -0.81 -24.85
C TYR A 204 -2.37 0.52 -24.80
N VAL A 205 -2.62 1.33 -23.76
CA VAL A 205 -2.09 2.70 -23.65
C VAL A 205 -1.15 2.82 -22.47
N CYS A 206 0.04 3.35 -22.72
CA CYS A 206 1.11 3.50 -21.74
C CYS A 206 1.79 4.87 -21.77
N MET A 207 2.41 5.23 -20.65
CA MET A 207 3.32 6.37 -20.52
C MET A 207 4.64 5.94 -19.91
N GLY A 208 5.74 6.59 -20.31
CA GLY A 208 7.09 6.22 -19.86
C GLY A 208 7.37 6.58 -18.40
N ILE A 209 6.57 7.46 -17.80
CA ILE A 209 6.82 7.98 -16.46
C ILE A 209 6.15 7.07 -15.41
N ILE A 210 6.95 6.47 -14.53
CA ILE A 210 6.49 5.78 -13.32
C ILE A 210 6.50 6.69 -12.09
N ASP A 211 7.56 7.47 -11.93
CA ASP A 211 7.72 8.41 -10.81
C ASP A 211 8.02 9.82 -11.33
N ALA A 212 7.17 10.77 -10.96
CA ALA A 212 7.31 12.17 -11.30
C ALA A 212 8.57 12.82 -10.68
N ASN A 213 9.11 12.27 -9.58
CA ASN A 213 10.20 12.90 -8.82
C ASN A 213 11.59 12.52 -9.34
N ASN A 214 11.73 11.34 -9.94
CA ASN A 214 13.00 10.83 -10.45
C ASN A 214 12.85 10.45 -11.92
N ARG A 215 12.99 11.46 -12.78
CA ARG A 215 12.74 11.33 -14.21
C ARG A 215 14.03 11.27 -15.02
N ASP A 216 14.00 10.39 -16.02
CA ASP A 216 15.00 10.30 -17.08
C ASP A 216 14.27 10.19 -18.42
N PRO A 217 13.94 11.32 -19.08
CA PRO A 217 13.12 11.31 -20.29
C PRO A 217 13.69 10.46 -21.43
N VAL A 218 15.02 10.36 -21.54
CA VAL A 218 15.68 9.57 -22.59
C VAL A 218 15.55 8.08 -22.26
N GLY A 219 15.92 7.67 -21.05
CA GLY A 219 15.73 6.31 -20.59
C GLY A 219 14.27 5.85 -20.62
N GLU A 220 13.33 6.74 -20.24
CA GLU A 220 11.88 6.53 -20.35
C GLU A 220 11.44 6.26 -21.80
N ALA A 221 11.99 7.00 -22.77
CA ALA A 221 11.69 6.82 -24.19
C ALA A 221 12.27 5.50 -24.76
N ILE A 222 13.52 5.17 -24.42
CA ILE A 222 14.19 3.93 -24.82
C ILE A 222 13.43 2.72 -24.27
N ASN A 223 13.11 2.74 -22.97
CA ASN A 223 12.33 1.69 -22.32
C ASN A 223 10.97 1.47 -22.99
N MET A 224 10.30 2.56 -23.39
CA MET A 224 9.02 2.50 -24.09
C MET A 224 9.14 1.82 -25.46
N VAL A 225 10.18 2.13 -26.24
CA VAL A 225 10.41 1.51 -27.55
C VAL A 225 10.77 0.03 -27.39
N LEU A 226 11.63 -0.32 -26.42
CA LEU A 226 11.96 -1.71 -26.10
C LEU A 226 10.73 -2.50 -25.65
N PHE A 227 9.86 -1.89 -24.84
CA PHE A 227 8.57 -2.46 -24.47
C PHE A 227 7.69 -2.73 -25.70
N GLY A 228 7.58 -1.77 -26.63
CA GLY A 228 6.86 -1.97 -27.89
C GLY A 228 7.41 -3.13 -28.72
N LEU A 229 8.74 -3.27 -28.81
CA LEU A 229 9.37 -4.40 -29.52
C LEU A 229 9.02 -5.72 -28.83
N LYS A 230 9.00 -5.73 -27.49
CA LYS A 230 8.59 -6.91 -26.73
C LYS A 230 7.14 -7.29 -26.97
N MET A 231 6.22 -6.32 -27.10
CA MET A 231 4.82 -6.59 -27.42
C MET A 231 4.67 -7.29 -28.78
N ILE A 232 5.44 -6.87 -29.80
CA ILE A 232 5.47 -7.52 -31.11
C ILE A 232 5.99 -8.97 -30.98
N GLN A 233 7.03 -9.20 -30.18
CA GLN A 233 7.53 -10.57 -29.93
C GLN A 233 6.50 -11.44 -29.21
N ILE A 234 5.79 -10.89 -28.22
CA ILE A 234 4.75 -11.59 -27.44
C ILE A 234 3.62 -12.04 -28.37
N ILE A 235 3.10 -11.16 -29.24
CA ILE A 235 2.02 -11.55 -30.15
C ILE A 235 2.47 -12.62 -31.14
N GLN A 236 3.72 -12.54 -31.62
CA GLN A 236 4.31 -13.57 -32.49
C GLN A 236 4.41 -14.93 -31.79
N GLN A 237 4.67 -14.94 -30.48
CA GLN A 237 4.67 -16.18 -29.68
C GLN A 237 3.27 -16.74 -29.49
N ILE A 238 2.29 -15.89 -29.20
CA ILE A 238 0.88 -16.28 -29.04
C ILE A 238 0.30 -16.81 -30.35
N ASN A 239 0.69 -16.22 -31.49
CA ASN A 239 0.30 -16.69 -32.82
C ASN A 239 0.80 -18.10 -33.17
N LYS A 240 1.74 -18.68 -32.40
CA LYS A 240 2.14 -20.08 -32.57
C LYS A 240 1.04 -21.05 -32.15
N ASP A 241 0.13 -20.61 -31.27
CA ASP A 241 -1.05 -21.38 -30.95
C ASP A 241 -2.05 -21.29 -32.11
N PRO A 242 -2.50 -22.42 -32.68
CA PRO A 242 -3.49 -22.42 -33.75
C PRO A 242 -4.84 -21.77 -33.38
N GLN A 243 -5.12 -21.50 -32.10
CA GLN A 243 -6.30 -20.76 -31.66
C GLN A 243 -6.24 -19.24 -31.95
N PHE A 244 -5.05 -18.69 -32.14
CA PHE A 244 -4.81 -17.25 -32.27
C PHE A 244 -4.10 -16.97 -33.60
N GLN A 245 -4.75 -17.21 -34.73
CA GLN A 245 -4.11 -17.00 -36.04
C GLN A 245 -4.35 -15.59 -36.59
N HIS A 246 -3.32 -15.03 -37.23
CA HIS A 246 -3.36 -13.77 -37.99
C HIS A 246 -3.54 -12.48 -37.17
N LEU A 247 -3.14 -12.46 -35.90
CA LEU A 247 -3.06 -11.21 -35.14
C LEU A 247 -1.68 -10.58 -35.30
N ASN A 248 -1.60 -9.25 -35.26
CA ASN A 248 -0.32 -8.55 -35.22
C ASN A 248 -0.48 -7.29 -34.35
N MET A 249 0.61 -6.62 -34.02
CA MET A 249 0.55 -5.35 -33.28
C MET A 249 0.78 -4.18 -34.22
N ARG A 250 0.01 -3.11 -34.06
CA ARG A 250 0.31 -1.80 -34.63
C ARG A 250 0.65 -0.88 -33.47
N ILE A 251 1.86 -0.33 -33.46
CA ILE A 251 2.36 0.43 -32.33
C ILE A 251 2.80 1.82 -32.78
N GLY A 252 2.33 2.84 -32.06
CA GLY A 252 2.72 4.23 -32.25
C GLY A 252 3.26 4.83 -30.97
N ALA A 253 4.38 5.55 -31.04
CA ALA A 253 4.90 6.31 -29.92
C ALA A 253 5.23 7.76 -30.29
N HIS A 254 4.98 8.67 -29.35
CA HIS A 254 5.27 10.09 -29.49
C HIS A 254 5.69 10.68 -28.16
N THR A 255 6.66 11.59 -28.21
CA THR A 255 7.18 12.29 -27.04
C THR A 255 6.77 13.75 -27.11
N GLY A 256 6.10 14.21 -26.05
CA GLY A 256 5.60 15.58 -25.98
C GLY A 256 5.19 15.99 -24.59
N ARG A 257 4.41 17.07 -24.51
CA ARG A 257 3.86 17.61 -23.28
C ARG A 257 2.50 16.97 -22.97
N VAL A 258 2.37 16.44 -21.77
CA VAL A 258 1.12 15.82 -21.29
C VAL A 258 0.67 16.43 -19.98
N ILE A 259 -0.64 16.49 -19.78
CA ILE A 259 -1.26 16.86 -18.52
C ILE A 259 -1.92 15.61 -17.96
N GLY A 260 -1.36 15.05 -16.90
CA GLY A 260 -1.97 13.94 -16.19
C GLY A 260 -2.92 14.44 -15.11
N GLY A 261 -3.94 13.68 -14.78
CA GLY A 261 -4.76 14.00 -13.62
C GLY A 261 -5.67 12.88 -13.16
N VAL A 262 -6.08 12.98 -11.90
CA VAL A 262 -7.04 12.05 -11.30
C VAL A 262 -8.46 12.52 -11.63
N VAL A 263 -9.24 11.64 -12.27
CA VAL A 263 -10.62 11.88 -12.66
C VAL A 263 -11.53 10.84 -12.02
N GLY A 264 -12.71 11.27 -11.58
CA GLY A 264 -13.74 10.41 -10.99
C GLY A 264 -13.79 10.50 -9.46
N THR A 265 -15.00 10.38 -8.91
CA THR A 265 -15.26 10.38 -7.46
C THR A 265 -15.37 8.97 -6.90
N ASP A 266 -16.16 8.11 -7.54
CA ASP A 266 -16.41 6.73 -7.08
C ASP A 266 -15.50 5.72 -7.78
N VAL A 267 -15.27 5.91 -9.09
CA VAL A 267 -14.30 5.13 -9.89
C VAL A 267 -13.16 6.06 -10.24
N VAL A 268 -12.16 6.09 -9.35
CA VAL A 268 -10.99 6.94 -9.49
C VAL A 268 -10.06 6.34 -10.55
N ARG A 269 -9.67 7.14 -11.54
CA ARG A 269 -8.67 6.77 -12.54
C ARG A 269 -7.69 7.91 -12.78
N TYR A 270 -6.44 7.57 -13.05
CA TYR A 270 -5.46 8.51 -13.57
C TYR A 270 -5.50 8.50 -15.10
N ASP A 271 -5.62 9.66 -15.71
CA ASP A 271 -5.75 9.82 -17.17
C ASP A 271 -4.86 10.95 -17.66
N ILE A 272 -4.51 10.93 -18.96
CA ILE A 272 -3.64 11.92 -19.58
C ILE A 272 -4.39 12.69 -20.67
N TYR A 273 -4.13 13.99 -20.72
CA TYR A 273 -4.74 14.93 -21.64
C TYR A 273 -3.67 15.77 -22.31
N GLY A 274 -3.93 16.11 -23.57
CA GLY A 274 -3.01 16.92 -24.34
C GLY A 274 -3.15 16.65 -25.83
N GLU A 275 -2.64 17.60 -26.59
CA GLU A 275 -2.57 17.50 -28.04
C GLU A 275 -1.60 16.41 -28.47
N ASP A 276 -0.47 16.30 -27.78
CA ASP A 276 0.55 15.26 -27.99
C ASP A 276 0.01 13.84 -27.72
N VAL A 277 -0.98 13.68 -26.83
CA VAL A 277 -1.70 12.40 -26.66
C VAL A 277 -2.41 12.00 -27.95
N THR A 278 -3.04 12.97 -28.63
CA THR A 278 -3.71 12.70 -29.91
C THR A 278 -2.70 12.46 -31.03
N THR A 279 -1.55 13.14 -31.00
CA THR A 279 -0.44 12.87 -31.92
C THR A 279 0.07 11.43 -31.76
N ALA A 280 0.27 10.95 -30.54
CA ALA A 280 0.66 9.57 -30.24
C ALA A 280 -0.35 8.55 -30.81
N ASN A 281 -1.65 8.79 -30.58
CA ASN A 281 -2.72 7.95 -31.14
C ASN A 281 -2.66 7.93 -32.69
N LYS A 282 -2.41 9.07 -33.33
CA LYS A 282 -2.25 9.13 -34.80
C LYS A 282 -1.01 8.37 -35.30
N MET A 283 0.07 8.28 -34.52
CA MET A 283 1.25 7.47 -34.89
C MET A 283 0.88 5.98 -34.95
N GLU A 284 0.04 5.51 -34.02
CA GLU A 284 -0.47 4.14 -34.03
C GLU A 284 -1.37 3.96 -35.25
N SER A 285 -2.40 4.78 -35.41
CA SER A 285 -3.43 4.55 -36.43
C SER A 285 -2.91 4.67 -37.87
N LYS A 286 -1.78 5.35 -38.06
CA LYS A 286 -1.08 5.47 -39.36
C LYS A 286 0.10 4.51 -39.50
N GLY A 287 0.41 3.74 -38.46
CA GLY A 287 1.47 2.75 -38.41
C GLY A 287 1.21 1.51 -39.25
N GLN A 288 2.28 0.82 -39.61
CA GLN A 288 2.23 -0.50 -40.25
C GLN A 288 2.18 -1.60 -39.18
N GLU A 289 1.44 -2.67 -39.47
CA GLU A 289 1.37 -3.86 -38.62
C GLU A 289 2.73 -4.55 -38.49
N GLY A 290 3.07 -4.98 -37.28
CA GLY A 290 4.34 -5.62 -36.94
C GLY A 290 5.52 -4.65 -36.78
N LYS A 291 5.28 -3.34 -36.82
CA LYS A 291 6.31 -2.30 -36.67
C LYS A 291 5.90 -1.27 -35.62
N ILE A 292 6.89 -0.53 -35.14
CA ILE A 292 6.71 0.61 -34.24
C ILE A 292 6.95 1.88 -35.05
N MET A 293 5.93 2.74 -35.12
CA MET A 293 6.05 4.07 -35.71
C MET A 293 6.31 5.09 -34.61
N VAL A 294 7.36 5.88 -34.76
CA VAL A 294 7.70 6.97 -33.84
C VAL A 294 7.66 8.32 -34.53
N SER A 295 7.33 9.36 -33.77
CA SER A 295 7.44 10.74 -34.24
C SER A 295 8.89 11.24 -34.31
N GLN A 296 9.16 12.28 -35.09
CA GLN A 296 10.44 13.00 -35.09
C GLN A 296 10.91 13.35 -33.67
N ALA A 297 10.03 13.87 -32.81
CA ALA A 297 10.39 14.28 -31.45
C ALA A 297 10.91 13.10 -30.59
N THR A 298 10.34 11.91 -30.76
CA THR A 298 10.79 10.70 -30.07
C THR A 298 12.14 10.23 -30.61
N LYS A 299 12.31 10.28 -31.93
CA LYS A 299 13.59 9.98 -32.58
C LYS A 299 14.70 10.90 -32.06
N ASP A 300 14.48 12.22 -32.11
CA ASP A 300 15.45 13.22 -31.67
C ASP A 300 15.81 13.05 -30.19
N LEU A 301 14.83 12.68 -29.35
CA LEU A 301 15.07 12.42 -27.93
C LEU A 301 15.92 11.16 -27.71
N ILE A 302 15.66 10.08 -28.45
CA ILE A 302 16.46 8.85 -28.34
C ILE A 302 17.88 9.13 -28.86
N GLU A 303 18.03 9.68 -30.07
CA GLU A 303 19.34 9.99 -30.67
C GLU A 303 20.17 11.03 -29.87
N SER A 304 19.56 11.72 -28.90
CA SER A 304 20.28 12.63 -28.01
C SER A 304 21.21 11.92 -27.01
N ASP A 305 20.99 10.63 -26.78
CA ASP A 305 21.84 9.78 -25.93
C ASP A 305 22.88 9.04 -26.76
N GLU A 306 24.16 9.31 -26.49
CA GLU A 306 25.30 8.73 -27.22
C GLU A 306 25.36 7.20 -27.10
N GLU A 307 24.86 6.62 -26.00
CA GLU A 307 24.82 5.16 -25.82
C GLU A 307 23.77 4.47 -26.70
N SER A 308 22.72 5.20 -27.10
CA SER A 308 21.64 4.68 -27.95
C SER A 308 21.96 4.70 -29.45
N ILE A 309 22.99 5.46 -29.85
CA ILE A 309 23.42 5.62 -31.23
C ILE A 309 23.98 4.28 -31.74
N GLY A 310 23.28 3.67 -32.70
CA GLY A 310 23.64 2.37 -33.28
C GLY A 310 22.93 1.17 -32.64
N ILE A 311 22.09 1.37 -31.62
CA ILE A 311 21.19 0.33 -31.09
C ILE A 311 19.84 0.36 -31.84
N PHE A 312 19.34 1.56 -32.13
CA PHE A 312 18.10 1.77 -32.85
C PHE A 312 18.37 2.41 -34.22
N ASP A 313 17.85 1.77 -35.25
CA ASP A 313 17.86 2.28 -36.61
C ASP A 313 16.49 2.86 -36.96
N PHE A 314 16.47 4.11 -37.41
CA PHE A 314 15.25 4.83 -37.77
C PHE A 314 15.10 4.97 -39.28
N GLU A 315 14.16 4.22 -39.86
CA GLU A 315 13.81 4.32 -41.28
C GLU A 315 12.68 5.33 -41.46
N PHE A 316 12.82 6.28 -42.39
CA PHE A 316 11.73 7.22 -42.68
C PHE A 316 10.48 6.47 -43.16
N ALA A 317 9.35 6.71 -42.49
CA ALA A 317 8.09 6.04 -42.78
C ALA A 317 7.23 6.88 -43.72
N GLN A 318 6.67 7.98 -43.21
CA GLN A 318 5.84 8.90 -43.97
C GLN A 318 5.69 10.23 -43.24
N GLU A 319 5.12 11.22 -43.92
CA GLU A 319 4.65 12.45 -43.31
C GLU A 319 3.19 12.29 -42.86
N VAL A 320 2.90 12.56 -41.59
CA VAL A 320 1.56 12.48 -41.03
C VAL A 320 1.03 13.88 -40.76
N PHE A 321 -0.10 14.22 -41.39
CA PHE A 321 -0.79 15.49 -41.17
C PHE A 321 -1.65 15.45 -39.90
N LEU A 322 -1.42 16.41 -39.00
CA LEU A 322 -2.15 16.58 -37.75
C LEU A 322 -3.24 17.65 -37.92
N SER A 323 -4.49 17.21 -38.08
CA SER A 323 -5.66 18.09 -38.25
C SER A 323 -5.91 19.10 -37.12
N GLN A 324 -5.41 18.85 -35.91
CA GLN A 324 -5.61 19.74 -34.76
C GLN A 324 -4.75 21.01 -34.86
N ASN A 325 -3.56 20.88 -35.47
CA ASN A 325 -2.55 21.94 -35.51
C ASN A 325 -2.26 22.46 -36.91
N ASN A 326 -2.82 21.81 -37.93
CA ASN A 326 -2.42 21.98 -39.31
C ASN A 326 -0.91 21.84 -39.53
N THR A 327 -0.27 20.95 -38.78
CA THR A 327 1.15 20.64 -38.90
C THR A 327 1.35 19.26 -39.50
N THR A 328 2.42 19.10 -40.26
CA THR A 328 2.87 17.80 -40.76
C THR A 328 4.09 17.40 -39.95
N ILE A 329 4.10 16.18 -39.44
CA ILE A 329 5.25 15.62 -38.72
C ILE A 329 5.83 14.45 -39.49
N SER A 330 7.17 14.42 -39.57
CA SER A 330 7.91 13.28 -40.08
C SER A 330 7.82 12.13 -39.08
N THR A 331 7.57 10.92 -39.59
CA THR A 331 7.53 9.71 -38.77
C THR A 331 8.53 8.67 -39.26
N TYR A 332 8.94 7.80 -38.36
CA TYR A 332 9.99 6.83 -38.58
C TYR A 332 9.56 5.46 -38.06
N TYR A 333 9.97 4.39 -38.75
CA TYR A 333 9.91 3.05 -38.21
C TYR A 333 11.19 2.75 -37.43
N VAL A 334 11.02 2.10 -36.29
CA VAL A 334 12.15 1.66 -35.46
C VAL A 334 12.52 0.23 -35.82
N HIS A 335 13.81 0.03 -36.12
CA HIS A 335 14.47 -1.26 -36.21
C HIS A 335 15.47 -1.39 -35.07
N PHE A 336 15.63 -2.61 -34.55
CA PHE A 336 16.57 -2.91 -33.47
C PHE A 336 17.63 -3.85 -34.00
N ASP A 337 18.86 -3.36 -34.08
CA ASP A 337 19.99 -4.16 -34.52
C ASP A 337 20.47 -5.01 -33.34
N GLN A 338 20.13 -6.31 -33.37
CA GLN A 338 20.69 -7.29 -32.44
C GLN A 338 22.16 -7.56 -32.77
N ILE A 339 23.05 -6.63 -32.44
CA ILE A 339 24.47 -6.96 -32.30
C ILE A 339 24.67 -7.51 -30.87
N GLY A 340 24.47 -8.83 -30.71
CA GLY A 340 25.13 -9.58 -29.63
C GLY A 340 24.26 -10.28 -28.58
N ASP A 341 23.31 -11.13 -28.97
CA ASP A 341 22.68 -12.11 -28.04
C ASP A 341 22.70 -13.55 -28.60
N ASP A 342 23.77 -13.87 -29.36
CA ASP A 342 24.18 -15.24 -29.70
C ASP A 342 25.54 -15.55 -29.03
N GLN A 343 25.62 -15.60 -27.69
CA GLN A 343 26.66 -16.31 -26.94
C GLN A 343 26.15 -16.91 -25.63
#